data_AF-G7WFT0-F1
#
_entry.id   AF-G7WFT0-F1
#
_cell.length_a   1.000
_cell.length_b   1.000
_cell.length_c   1.000
_cell.angle_alpha   90.00
_cell.angle_beta   90.00
_cell.angle_gamma   90.00
#
_symmetry.space_group_name_H-M   'P 1'
#
loop_
_entity.id
_entity.type
_entity.pdbx_description
1 polymer ?
#
loop_
_entity_poly.entity_id
_entity_poly.type
_entity_poly.pdbx_seq_one_letter_code
_entity_poly.pdbx_strand_id
1 'polypeptide(L)'
;MELKKEINECLDQARSYVSEGIEQILSGKLDESHSVSSSPGATALASLALLAVGTGFENAQKRGITWLKQQNHGGWGKFPGDKPDEEITQIVRMVLNGSEGGWKAKIMLLSQLKRFSSVILSLGQRVVPGLEGPTPEEIQLPTILEVRVLNKLPIYGRSVVVAASLLASESQKGIQDGLQYLLKTQMEDGSWAEDIVATSMSIMAIMSKGYYTEQTQKAGRWLVQKQYLSGGWPAFDQLKIWAVGWAVSVFGETIRKPSEVSWMEEAVDWLKRAQNKDGSYGSTPPFTHPDLDDTAVALIGLHQVSGERNQPGIQLLYRLQNRDGGWSTFPSFQGIPPHIQSEFPVYIPSVDVSIHVLEALWRSSRSQESSIWRGLQWILAQQNQQGAFPASWFEGDVYSTAQALELFSKWKFNWDHWDMARHMFVARKKGQDYLIKEQDDNGSWGSVVETGLAISGLWRYMRSVPPGVMEKGIRNLLTMQYKNGSFQPSFRGIYAKGWNYEEPLTTCLTAIRALQRYQRLYKASFFR
;
A
#
# COMPACT_ATOMS: atom_id res chain seq x y z
N MET A 1 -26.27 24.35 13.04
CA MET A 1 -27.20 23.22 13.23
C MET A 1 -27.20 22.29 12.01
N GLU A 2 -27.19 22.87 10.80
CA GLU A 2 -27.13 22.15 9.51
C GLU A 2 -25.85 21.32 9.31
N LEU A 3 -24.66 21.92 9.40
CA LEU A 3 -23.38 21.21 9.22
C LEU A 3 -23.22 20.00 10.17
N LYS A 4 -23.74 20.08 11.40
CA LYS A 4 -23.69 18.96 12.36
C LYS A 4 -24.53 17.77 11.88
N LYS A 5 -25.69 18.04 11.27
CA LYS A 5 -26.58 17.02 10.71
C LYS A 5 -25.91 16.36 9.50
N GLU A 6 -25.36 17.15 8.58
CA GLU A 6 -24.61 16.65 7.41
C GLU A 6 -23.44 15.74 7.83
N ILE A 7 -22.65 16.15 8.84
CA ILE A 7 -21.54 15.33 9.35
C ILE A 7 -22.04 14.00 9.93
N ASN A 8 -23.17 13.98 10.65
CA ASN A 8 -23.73 12.74 11.19
C ASN A 8 -24.17 11.79 10.07
N GLU A 9 -24.93 12.30 9.09
CA GLU A 9 -25.40 11.51 7.96
C GLU A 9 -24.21 10.95 7.17
N CYS A 10 -23.19 11.77 6.93
CA CYS A 10 -21.95 11.34 6.28
C CYS A 10 -21.22 10.25 7.06
N LEU A 11 -21.07 10.42 8.37
CA LEU A 11 -20.42 9.43 9.24
C LEU A 11 -21.18 8.09 9.27
N ASP A 12 -22.50 8.12 9.30
CA ASP A 12 -23.31 6.91 9.35
C ASP A 12 -23.17 6.09 8.05
N GLN A 13 -23.23 6.75 6.90
CA GLN A 13 -23.01 6.11 5.60
C GLN A 13 -21.58 5.57 5.46
N ALA A 14 -20.58 6.39 5.81
CA ALA A 14 -19.18 6.00 5.74
C ALA A 14 -18.84 4.80 6.63
N ARG A 15 -19.37 4.78 7.86
CA ARG A 15 -19.20 3.66 8.78
C ARG A 15 -19.89 2.40 8.30
N SER A 16 -21.06 2.52 7.67
CA SER A 16 -21.76 1.38 7.06
C SER A 16 -20.92 0.76 5.95
N TYR A 17 -20.39 1.58 5.04
CA TYR A 17 -19.52 1.15 3.94
C TYR A 17 -18.27 0.43 4.46
N VAL A 18 -17.57 1.00 5.44
CA VAL A 18 -16.39 0.34 6.03
C VAL A 18 -16.78 -0.95 6.75
N SER A 19 -17.89 -0.96 7.49
CA SER A 19 -18.32 -2.17 8.22
C SER A 19 -18.62 -3.33 7.27
N GLU A 20 -19.29 -3.04 6.16
CA GLU A 20 -19.54 -4.01 5.10
C GLU A 20 -18.21 -4.59 4.56
N GLY A 21 -17.27 -3.73 4.16
CA GLY A 21 -15.97 -4.17 3.66
C GLY A 21 -15.17 -5.00 4.67
N ILE A 22 -15.17 -4.61 5.95
CA ILE A 22 -14.50 -5.39 7.00
C ILE A 22 -15.16 -6.77 7.18
N GLU A 23 -16.48 -6.84 7.26
CA GLU A 23 -17.20 -8.13 7.36
C GLU A 23 -16.93 -9.04 6.14
N GLN A 24 -16.77 -8.45 4.96
CA GLN A 24 -16.36 -9.18 3.77
C GLN A 24 -14.90 -9.68 3.83
N ILE A 25 -13.95 -8.89 4.36
CA ILE A 25 -12.57 -9.34 4.61
C ILE A 25 -12.57 -10.53 5.57
N LEU A 26 -13.27 -10.41 6.70
CA LEU A 26 -13.30 -11.44 7.75
C LEU A 26 -13.91 -12.75 7.25
N SER A 27 -14.89 -12.68 6.36
CA SER A 27 -15.51 -13.85 5.73
C SER A 27 -14.78 -14.38 4.48
N GLY A 28 -13.71 -13.72 4.04
CA GLY A 28 -12.92 -14.11 2.87
C GLY A 28 -13.63 -13.88 1.52
N LYS A 29 -14.57 -12.93 1.47
CA LYS A 29 -15.44 -12.67 0.30
C LYS A 29 -15.48 -11.19 -0.09
N LEU A 30 -14.32 -10.52 -0.04
CA LEU A 30 -14.18 -9.12 -0.41
C LEU A 30 -14.54 -8.89 -1.88
N ASP A 31 -15.44 -7.94 -2.12
CA ASP A 31 -15.86 -7.54 -3.46
C ASP A 31 -14.93 -6.48 -4.08
N GLU A 32 -15.12 -6.23 -5.38
CA GLU A 32 -14.34 -5.23 -6.14
C GLU A 32 -14.49 -3.80 -5.58
N SER A 33 -15.66 -3.47 -5.02
CA SER A 33 -15.94 -2.10 -4.56
C SER A 33 -15.23 -1.74 -3.27
N HIS A 34 -14.83 -2.72 -2.47
CA HIS A 34 -14.05 -2.57 -1.23
C HIS A 34 -12.60 -3.03 -1.38
N SER A 35 -12.20 -3.52 -2.56
CA SER A 35 -10.85 -4.00 -2.83
C SER A 35 -9.98 -2.92 -3.48
N VAL A 36 -8.66 -3.19 -3.56
CA VAL A 36 -7.72 -2.36 -4.31
C VAL A 36 -8.20 -2.17 -5.75
N SER A 37 -8.17 -0.94 -6.25
CA SER A 37 -8.67 -0.61 -7.58
C SER A 37 -8.00 -1.41 -8.71
N SER A 38 -8.76 -1.68 -9.78
CA SER A 38 -8.22 -2.23 -11.02
C SER A 38 -7.08 -1.37 -11.59
N SER A 39 -6.09 -2.00 -12.24
CA SER A 39 -4.96 -1.35 -12.90
C SER A 39 -4.97 -1.65 -14.40
N PRO A 40 -4.90 -0.64 -15.29
CA PRO A 40 -4.78 -0.86 -16.73
C PRO A 40 -3.56 -1.69 -17.12
N GLY A 41 -2.40 -1.38 -16.54
CA GLY A 41 -1.17 -2.13 -16.78
C GLY A 41 -1.28 -3.59 -16.34
N ALA A 42 -1.76 -3.83 -15.12
CA ALA A 42 -1.90 -5.20 -14.59
C ALA A 42 -2.94 -6.01 -15.38
N THR A 43 -4.07 -5.38 -15.74
CA THR A 43 -5.12 -6.01 -16.57
C THR A 43 -4.58 -6.42 -17.94
N ALA A 44 -3.75 -5.58 -18.57
CA ALA A 44 -3.11 -5.92 -19.84
C ALA A 44 -2.14 -7.09 -19.70
N LEU A 45 -1.28 -7.09 -18.66
CA LEU A 45 -0.32 -8.16 -18.41
C LEU A 45 -1.02 -9.49 -18.07
N ALA A 46 -2.06 -9.47 -17.24
CA ALA A 46 -2.84 -10.66 -16.90
C ALA A 46 -3.56 -11.22 -18.13
N SER A 47 -4.19 -10.35 -18.93
CA SER A 47 -4.83 -10.76 -20.19
C SER A 47 -3.85 -11.40 -21.15
N LEU A 48 -2.64 -10.85 -21.27
CA LEU A 48 -1.57 -11.40 -22.10
C LEU A 48 -1.06 -12.74 -21.57
N ALA A 49 -0.85 -12.85 -20.25
CA ALA A 49 -0.43 -14.09 -19.61
C ALA A 49 -1.44 -15.21 -19.86
N LEU A 50 -2.73 -14.95 -19.64
CA LEU A 50 -3.80 -15.92 -19.91
C LEU A 50 -3.88 -16.30 -21.40
N LEU A 51 -3.69 -15.34 -22.30
CA LEU A 51 -3.58 -15.60 -23.74
C LEU A 51 -2.40 -16.54 -24.05
N ALA A 52 -1.27 -16.35 -23.40
CA ALA A 52 -0.07 -17.17 -23.57
C ALA A 52 -0.29 -18.60 -23.08
N VAL A 53 -0.89 -18.79 -21.89
CA VAL A 53 -1.21 -20.13 -21.36
C VAL A 53 -2.17 -20.88 -22.28
N GLY A 54 -3.15 -20.20 -22.86
CA GLY A 54 -4.03 -20.76 -23.89
C GLY A 54 -5.31 -21.38 -23.31
N THR A 55 -5.57 -22.65 -23.66
CA THR A 55 -6.86 -23.30 -23.45
C THR A 55 -7.31 -23.28 -21.98
N GLY A 56 -8.55 -22.84 -21.75
CA GLY A 56 -9.19 -22.81 -20.42
C GLY A 56 -9.30 -21.41 -19.81
N PHE A 57 -8.69 -20.39 -20.42
CA PHE A 57 -8.63 -19.02 -19.90
C PHE A 57 -9.25 -17.96 -20.82
N GLU A 58 -9.86 -18.38 -21.94
CA GLU A 58 -10.36 -17.48 -22.99
C GLU A 58 -11.41 -16.50 -22.47
N ASN A 59 -12.30 -16.94 -21.58
CA ASN A 59 -13.36 -16.09 -21.05
C ASN A 59 -12.80 -14.97 -20.16
N ALA A 60 -11.87 -15.31 -19.25
CA ALA A 60 -11.23 -14.33 -18.38
C ALA A 60 -10.38 -13.34 -19.18
N GLN A 61 -9.61 -13.84 -20.15
CA GLN A 61 -8.85 -13.00 -21.07
C GLN A 61 -9.76 -12.02 -21.83
N LYS A 62 -10.88 -12.49 -22.41
CA LYS A 62 -11.84 -11.64 -23.13
C LYS A 62 -12.46 -10.55 -22.25
N ARG A 63 -12.77 -10.86 -20.98
CA ARG A 63 -13.27 -9.86 -20.03
C ARG A 63 -12.23 -8.77 -19.77
N GLY A 64 -10.96 -9.14 -19.59
CA GLY A 64 -9.86 -8.18 -19.45
C GLY A 64 -9.70 -7.26 -20.64
N ILE A 65 -9.71 -7.82 -21.85
CA ILE A 65 -9.66 -7.05 -23.10
C ILE A 65 -10.86 -6.12 -23.23
N THR A 66 -12.06 -6.58 -22.89
CA THR A 66 -13.28 -5.76 -22.89
C THR A 66 -13.16 -4.60 -21.92
N TRP A 67 -12.70 -4.86 -20.71
CA TRP A 67 -12.48 -3.84 -19.69
C TRP A 67 -11.47 -2.79 -20.17
N LEU A 68 -10.33 -3.20 -20.74
CA LEU A 68 -9.31 -2.27 -21.25
C LEU A 68 -9.88 -1.33 -22.34
N LYS A 69 -10.71 -1.86 -23.24
CA LYS A 69 -11.37 -1.04 -24.26
C LYS A 69 -12.30 0.01 -23.68
N GLN A 70 -13.03 -0.33 -22.61
CA GLN A 70 -13.92 0.60 -21.92
C GLN A 70 -13.16 1.72 -21.21
N GLN A 71 -11.93 1.44 -20.76
CA GLN A 71 -11.06 2.40 -20.07
C GLN A 71 -10.23 3.28 -21.02
N ASN A 72 -10.45 3.21 -22.34
CA ASN A 72 -9.66 3.97 -23.31
C ASN A 72 -10.18 5.41 -23.44
N HIS A 73 -9.38 6.37 -22.97
CA HIS A 73 -9.66 7.80 -23.07
C HIS A 73 -8.60 8.52 -23.93
N GLY A 74 -8.30 7.96 -25.11
CA GLY A 74 -7.18 8.38 -25.96
C GLY A 74 -5.86 7.65 -25.66
N GLY A 75 -5.87 6.88 -24.57
CA GLY A 75 -4.81 6.02 -24.06
C GLY A 75 -5.19 5.54 -22.67
N TRP A 76 -4.21 5.03 -21.92
CA TRP A 76 -4.38 4.54 -20.56
C TRP A 76 -3.34 5.18 -19.66
N GLY A 77 -3.76 5.62 -18.47
CA GLY A 77 -2.87 6.19 -17.47
C GLY A 77 -2.52 5.21 -16.35
N LYS A 78 -1.97 5.74 -15.26
CA LYS A 78 -1.45 4.97 -14.12
C LYS A 78 -2.53 4.23 -13.34
N PHE A 79 -3.75 4.72 -13.44
CA PHE A 79 -4.96 4.19 -12.82
C PHE A 79 -6.17 4.43 -13.76
N PRO A 80 -7.34 3.83 -13.48
CA PRO A 80 -8.54 4.02 -14.30
C PRO A 80 -8.96 5.49 -14.34
N GLY A 81 -9.15 6.04 -15.55
CA GLY A 81 -9.56 7.44 -15.75
C GLY A 81 -8.43 8.48 -15.67
N ASP A 82 -7.19 8.07 -15.41
CA ASP A 82 -6.02 8.98 -15.47
C ASP A 82 -5.72 9.44 -16.91
N LYS A 83 -4.97 10.53 -17.04
CA LYS A 83 -4.47 10.98 -18.34
C LYS A 83 -3.56 9.90 -18.96
N PRO A 84 -3.51 9.77 -20.30
CA PRO A 84 -2.66 8.78 -20.94
C PRO A 84 -1.20 8.87 -20.49
N ASP A 85 -0.68 7.77 -19.97
CA ASP A 85 0.73 7.55 -19.72
C ASP A 85 1.32 6.80 -20.92
N GLU A 86 2.49 7.22 -21.40
CA GLU A 86 3.09 6.68 -22.63
C GLU A 86 3.41 5.19 -22.50
N GLU A 87 4.01 4.78 -21.38
CA GLU A 87 4.47 3.41 -21.15
C GLU A 87 3.29 2.46 -20.97
N ILE A 88 2.30 2.85 -20.16
CA ILE A 88 1.09 2.03 -19.96
C ILE A 88 0.28 1.97 -21.25
N THR A 89 0.14 3.08 -21.97
CA THR A 89 -0.58 3.10 -23.25
C THR A 89 0.09 2.18 -24.27
N GLN A 90 1.42 2.14 -24.32
CA GLN A 90 2.15 1.24 -25.21
C GLN A 90 1.89 -0.23 -24.86
N ILE A 91 2.00 -0.60 -23.58
CA ILE A 91 1.73 -1.96 -23.07
C ILE A 91 0.31 -2.39 -23.47
N VAL A 92 -0.69 -1.56 -23.16
CA VAL A 92 -2.10 -1.90 -23.42
C VAL A 92 -2.39 -2.03 -24.91
N ARG A 93 -1.92 -1.10 -25.76
CA ARG A 93 -2.12 -1.17 -27.21
C ARG A 93 -1.52 -2.43 -27.82
N MET A 94 -0.32 -2.82 -27.39
CA MET A 94 0.30 -4.06 -27.85
C MET A 94 -0.56 -5.27 -27.52
N VAL A 95 -1.06 -5.37 -26.28
CA VAL A 95 -1.92 -6.49 -25.85
C VAL A 95 -3.25 -6.52 -26.62
N LEU A 96 -3.90 -5.37 -26.83
CA LEU A 96 -5.15 -5.30 -27.59
C LEU A 96 -4.94 -5.76 -29.05
N ASN A 97 -3.95 -5.21 -29.75
CA ASN A 97 -3.66 -5.55 -31.14
C ASN A 97 -3.37 -7.05 -31.31
N GLY A 98 -2.57 -7.61 -30.41
CA GLY A 98 -2.19 -9.02 -30.45
C GLY A 98 -3.32 -9.98 -30.06
N SER A 99 -4.30 -9.51 -29.28
CA SER A 99 -5.49 -10.29 -28.91
C SER A 99 -6.56 -10.35 -30.01
N GLU A 100 -6.55 -9.40 -30.95
CA GLU A 100 -7.57 -9.28 -32.00
C GLU A 100 -7.16 -9.88 -33.34
N GLY A 101 -5.88 -9.89 -33.70
CA GLY A 101 -5.41 -10.26 -35.04
C GLY A 101 -5.26 -11.77 -35.32
N GLY A 102 -6.01 -12.62 -34.62
CA GLY A 102 -5.96 -14.08 -34.77
C GLY A 102 -4.59 -14.69 -34.45
N TRP A 103 -4.34 -15.93 -34.92
CA TRP A 103 -3.15 -16.68 -34.51
C TRP A 103 -1.82 -16.03 -34.93
N LYS A 104 -1.78 -15.38 -36.10
CA LYS A 104 -0.57 -14.66 -36.58
C LYS A 104 -0.22 -13.47 -35.69
N ALA A 105 -1.20 -12.66 -35.28
CA ALA A 105 -0.96 -11.55 -34.37
C ALA A 105 -0.57 -12.05 -32.97
N LYS A 106 -1.13 -13.17 -32.52
CA LYS A 106 -0.73 -13.83 -31.26
C LYS A 106 0.75 -14.24 -31.28
N ILE A 107 1.22 -14.86 -32.37
CA ILE A 107 2.64 -15.23 -32.52
C ILE A 107 3.51 -13.97 -32.53
N MET A 108 3.12 -12.94 -33.29
CA MET A 108 3.86 -11.68 -33.38
C MET A 108 3.91 -10.92 -32.05
N LEU A 109 2.86 -11.00 -31.24
CA LEU A 109 2.83 -10.43 -29.90
C LEU A 109 3.81 -11.15 -28.97
N LEU A 110 3.81 -12.48 -29.00
CA LEU A 110 4.70 -13.30 -28.19
C LEU A 110 6.17 -13.14 -28.62
N SER A 111 6.46 -12.89 -29.90
CA SER A 111 7.82 -12.58 -30.36
C SER A 111 8.31 -11.19 -29.91
N GLN A 112 7.40 -10.29 -29.52
CA GLN A 112 7.72 -8.96 -28.98
C GLN A 112 7.86 -8.92 -27.45
N LEU A 113 7.80 -10.06 -26.74
CA LEU A 113 7.95 -10.10 -25.28
C LEU A 113 9.25 -9.47 -24.76
N LYS A 114 10.34 -9.48 -25.56
CA LYS A 114 11.58 -8.77 -25.24
C LYS A 114 11.38 -7.25 -25.11
N ARG A 115 10.46 -6.66 -25.88
CA ARG A 115 10.10 -5.22 -25.75
C ARG A 115 9.31 -4.95 -24.46
N PHE A 116 8.48 -5.89 -24.00
CA PHE A 116 7.84 -5.78 -22.69
C PHE A 116 8.89 -5.78 -21.58
N SER A 117 9.90 -6.66 -21.65
CA SER A 117 10.96 -6.66 -20.65
C SER A 117 11.72 -5.34 -20.60
N SER A 118 12.01 -4.69 -21.74
CA SER A 118 12.70 -3.40 -21.70
C SER A 118 11.86 -2.30 -21.05
N VAL A 119 10.53 -2.28 -21.25
CA VAL A 119 9.64 -1.31 -20.60
C VAL A 119 9.53 -1.59 -19.09
N ILE A 120 9.39 -2.86 -18.70
CA ILE A 120 9.31 -3.23 -17.28
C ILE A 120 10.66 -3.02 -16.55
N LEU A 121 11.79 -3.27 -17.21
CA LEU A 121 13.11 -3.00 -16.65
C LEU A 121 13.42 -1.50 -16.62
N SER A 122 12.99 -0.71 -17.62
CA SER A 122 13.15 0.75 -17.60
C SER A 122 12.31 1.40 -16.50
N LEU A 123 11.12 0.87 -16.20
CA LEU A 123 10.36 1.24 -15.00
C LEU A 123 11.23 1.04 -13.75
N GLY A 124 11.95 -0.10 -13.67
CA GLY A 124 12.92 -0.42 -12.61
C GLY A 124 14.16 0.49 -12.55
N GLN A 125 14.45 1.33 -13.55
CA GLN A 125 15.66 2.17 -13.62
C GLN A 125 15.48 3.62 -13.17
N ARG A 126 14.24 4.12 -13.05
CA ARG A 126 14.01 5.50 -12.56
C ARG A 126 14.32 5.57 -11.06
N VAL A 127 15.32 6.35 -10.68
CA VAL A 127 15.80 6.49 -9.29
C VAL A 127 14.68 7.13 -8.46
N VAL A 128 14.19 6.43 -7.44
CA VAL A 128 13.49 7.12 -6.34
C VAL A 128 14.60 7.61 -5.40
N PRO A 129 14.62 8.87 -4.96
CA PRO A 129 15.66 9.36 -4.06
C PRO A 129 15.83 8.44 -2.83
N GLY A 130 17.04 7.96 -2.59
CA GLY A 130 17.32 6.95 -1.55
C GLY A 130 17.24 5.49 -2.00
N LEU A 131 16.68 5.19 -3.19
CA LEU A 131 16.61 3.86 -3.81
C LEU A 131 17.79 3.57 -4.75
N GLU A 132 18.89 3.07 -4.19
CA GLU A 132 19.87 2.31 -4.96
C GLU A 132 19.37 0.86 -5.10
N GLY A 133 18.43 0.65 -6.03
CA GLY A 133 18.13 -0.69 -6.53
C GLY A 133 19.35 -1.30 -7.25
N PRO A 134 19.28 -2.58 -7.66
CA PRO A 134 20.35 -3.17 -8.47
C PRO A 134 20.58 -2.34 -9.75
N THR A 135 21.84 -2.22 -10.18
CA THR A 135 22.18 -1.48 -11.41
C THR A 135 21.59 -2.17 -12.66
N PRO A 136 21.47 -1.46 -13.80
CA PRO A 136 21.05 -2.07 -15.07
C PRO A 136 21.83 -3.32 -15.49
N GLU A 137 23.09 -3.43 -15.08
CA GLU A 137 23.96 -4.59 -15.34
C GLU A 137 23.69 -5.71 -14.32
N GLU A 138 23.46 -5.36 -13.05
CA GLU A 138 23.15 -6.33 -11.99
C GLU A 138 21.82 -7.04 -12.22
N ILE A 139 20.84 -6.38 -12.86
CA ILE A 139 19.53 -6.99 -13.18
C ILE A 139 19.57 -7.99 -14.34
N GLN A 140 20.72 -8.22 -14.98
CA GLN A 140 20.86 -9.19 -16.05
C GLN A 140 21.19 -10.59 -15.52
N LEU A 141 20.74 -11.63 -16.21
CA LEU A 141 21.10 -13.01 -15.88
C LEU A 141 22.55 -13.33 -16.27
N PRO A 142 23.31 -14.06 -15.42
CA PRO A 142 22.87 -14.70 -14.18
C PRO A 142 22.98 -13.81 -12.92
N THR A 143 23.58 -12.63 -13.03
CA THR A 143 23.93 -11.72 -11.93
C THR A 143 22.75 -11.41 -11.00
N ILE A 144 21.55 -11.24 -11.54
CA ILE A 144 20.33 -10.96 -10.76
C ILE A 144 19.99 -12.05 -9.74
N LEU A 145 20.47 -13.29 -9.95
CA LEU A 145 20.22 -14.42 -9.06
C LEU A 145 21.23 -14.50 -7.90
N GLU A 146 22.28 -13.68 -7.92
CA GLU A 146 23.21 -13.62 -6.82
C GLU A 146 22.53 -13.06 -5.57
N VAL A 147 22.76 -13.70 -4.41
CA VAL A 147 22.16 -13.29 -3.12
C VAL A 147 22.41 -11.81 -2.81
N ARG A 148 23.61 -11.30 -3.14
CA ARG A 148 23.95 -9.88 -2.96
C ARG A 148 23.07 -8.93 -3.77
N VAL A 149 22.56 -9.36 -4.92
CA VAL A 149 21.72 -8.55 -5.81
C VAL A 149 20.25 -8.72 -5.43
N LEU A 150 19.80 -9.96 -5.17
CA LEU A 150 18.44 -10.22 -4.67
C LEU A 150 18.14 -9.48 -3.36
N ASN A 151 19.14 -9.31 -2.49
CA ASN A 151 19.01 -8.56 -1.25
C ASN A 151 18.88 -7.03 -1.45
N LYS A 152 19.11 -6.51 -2.65
CA LYS A 152 18.79 -5.11 -3.01
C LYS A 152 17.33 -4.93 -3.43
N LEU A 153 16.60 -6.03 -3.64
CA LEU A 153 15.21 -6.01 -4.08
C LEU A 153 14.25 -6.41 -2.95
N PRO A 154 13.09 -5.72 -2.83
CA PRO A 154 12.03 -6.16 -1.95
C PRO A 154 11.54 -7.54 -2.41
N ILE A 155 11.12 -8.40 -1.47
CA ILE A 155 10.78 -9.78 -1.82
C ILE A 155 9.68 -9.87 -2.88
N TYR A 156 8.67 -9.00 -2.77
CA TYR A 156 7.57 -8.87 -3.74
C TYR A 156 8.05 -8.46 -5.15
N GLY A 157 9.14 -7.69 -5.23
CA GLY A 157 9.71 -7.24 -6.50
C GLY A 157 10.68 -8.23 -7.16
N ARG A 158 11.21 -9.22 -6.42
CA ARG A 158 12.25 -10.15 -6.93
C ARG A 158 11.76 -10.93 -8.16
N SER A 159 10.59 -11.53 -8.09
CA SER A 159 10.03 -12.36 -9.18
C SER A 159 9.76 -11.54 -10.44
N VAL A 160 9.29 -10.29 -10.29
CA VAL A 160 9.08 -9.37 -11.42
C VAL A 160 10.39 -9.11 -12.17
N VAL A 161 11.46 -8.75 -11.43
CA VAL A 161 12.76 -8.41 -12.02
C VAL A 161 13.43 -9.65 -12.63
N VAL A 162 13.36 -10.80 -11.95
CA VAL A 162 13.90 -12.06 -12.50
C VAL A 162 13.15 -12.48 -13.77
N ALA A 163 11.82 -12.41 -13.79
CA ALA A 163 11.02 -12.73 -14.97
C ALA A 163 11.33 -11.77 -16.14
N ALA A 164 11.46 -10.47 -15.86
CA ALA A 164 11.84 -9.50 -16.87
C ALA A 164 13.26 -9.75 -17.42
N SER A 165 14.22 -10.08 -16.55
CA SER A 165 15.59 -10.46 -16.93
C SER A 165 15.61 -11.71 -17.80
N LEU A 166 14.80 -12.72 -17.45
CA LEU A 166 14.65 -13.97 -18.19
C LEU A 166 14.10 -13.75 -19.60
N LEU A 167 13.09 -12.88 -19.75
CA LEU A 167 12.54 -12.49 -21.06
C LEU A 167 13.59 -11.78 -21.94
N ALA A 168 14.45 -10.97 -21.35
CA ALA A 168 15.50 -10.23 -22.06
C ALA A 168 16.73 -11.08 -22.43
N SER A 169 16.98 -12.17 -21.69
CA SER A 169 18.22 -12.95 -21.78
C SER A 169 18.31 -13.84 -23.03
N GLU A 170 19.54 -13.95 -23.55
CA GLU A 170 19.95 -14.88 -24.61
C GLU A 170 20.97 -15.92 -24.09
N SER A 171 21.39 -15.83 -22.83
CA SER A 171 22.33 -16.75 -22.21
C SER A 171 21.64 -18.07 -21.84
N GLN A 172 22.04 -19.18 -22.45
CA GLN A 172 21.43 -20.49 -22.19
C GLN A 172 21.50 -20.89 -20.70
N LYS A 173 22.66 -20.72 -20.08
CA LYS A 173 22.84 -21.01 -18.64
C LYS A 173 22.01 -20.06 -17.79
N GLY A 174 22.05 -18.76 -18.07
CA GLY A 174 21.26 -17.77 -17.34
C GLY A 174 19.75 -18.05 -17.45
N ILE A 175 19.27 -18.46 -18.62
CA ILE A 175 17.88 -18.86 -18.84
C ILE A 175 17.51 -20.06 -17.97
N GLN A 176 18.35 -21.09 -17.93
CA GLN A 176 18.11 -22.27 -17.09
C GLN A 176 18.05 -21.90 -15.60
N ASP A 177 19.02 -21.11 -15.12
CA ASP A 177 19.09 -20.68 -13.72
C ASP A 177 17.88 -19.80 -13.35
N GLY A 178 17.47 -18.88 -14.24
CA GLY A 178 16.30 -18.03 -14.06
C GLY A 178 14.98 -18.80 -14.04
N LEU A 179 14.82 -19.80 -14.91
CA LEU A 179 13.66 -20.71 -14.87
C LEU A 179 13.61 -21.48 -13.56
N GLN A 180 14.73 -22.05 -13.11
CA GLN A 180 14.79 -22.78 -11.84
C GLN A 180 14.44 -21.90 -10.66
N TYR A 181 14.90 -20.64 -10.66
CA TYR A 181 14.49 -19.65 -9.65
C TYR A 181 12.96 -19.49 -9.62
N LEU A 182 12.34 -19.14 -10.76
CA LEU A 182 10.88 -18.91 -10.81
C LEU A 182 10.09 -20.16 -10.40
N LEU A 183 10.49 -21.35 -10.85
CA LEU A 183 9.83 -22.61 -10.47
C LEU A 183 9.93 -22.86 -8.96
N LYS A 184 11.10 -22.60 -8.36
CA LYS A 184 11.33 -22.80 -6.92
C LYS A 184 10.56 -21.79 -6.07
N THR A 185 10.35 -20.57 -6.56
CA THR A 185 9.71 -19.50 -5.80
C THR A 185 8.21 -19.35 -6.09
N GLN A 186 7.61 -20.22 -6.90
CA GLN A 186 6.17 -20.23 -7.09
C GLN A 186 5.48 -20.65 -5.79
N MET A 187 4.45 -19.92 -5.39
CA MET A 187 3.70 -20.19 -4.16
C MET A 187 2.73 -21.37 -4.33
N GLU A 188 2.25 -21.91 -3.22
CA GLU A 188 1.31 -23.04 -3.22
C GLU A 188 -0.03 -22.72 -3.89
N ASP A 189 -0.44 -21.46 -3.94
CA ASP A 189 -1.64 -21.02 -4.65
C ASP A 189 -1.42 -20.83 -6.16
N GLY A 190 -0.17 -20.91 -6.62
CA GLY A 190 0.25 -20.75 -8.01
C GLY A 190 0.74 -19.34 -8.37
N SER A 191 0.62 -18.37 -7.48
CA SER A 191 1.09 -17.01 -7.70
C SER A 191 2.60 -16.89 -7.49
N TRP A 192 3.14 -15.73 -7.87
CA TRP A 192 4.41 -15.24 -7.33
C TRP A 192 4.13 -14.02 -6.47
N ALA A 193 4.42 -14.13 -5.18
CA ALA A 193 4.27 -13.06 -4.19
C ALA A 193 2.85 -12.46 -4.10
N GLU A 194 1.81 -13.24 -4.46
CA GLU A 194 0.41 -12.83 -4.45
C GLU A 194 0.15 -11.56 -5.30
N ASP A 195 1.00 -11.35 -6.31
CA ASP A 195 1.05 -10.14 -7.12
C ASP A 195 0.69 -10.46 -8.58
N ILE A 196 -0.21 -9.66 -9.15
CA ILE A 196 -0.77 -9.90 -10.48
C ILE A 196 0.29 -9.67 -11.56
N VAL A 197 1.11 -8.64 -11.41
CA VAL A 197 2.18 -8.30 -12.34
C VAL A 197 3.28 -9.35 -12.29
N ALA A 198 3.75 -9.72 -11.10
CA ALA A 198 4.75 -10.76 -10.90
C ALA A 198 4.31 -12.11 -11.47
N THR A 199 3.06 -12.48 -11.21
CA THR A 199 2.50 -13.75 -11.71
C THR A 199 2.36 -13.74 -13.23
N SER A 200 1.87 -12.64 -13.79
CA SER A 200 1.74 -12.47 -15.25
C SER A 200 3.09 -12.50 -15.96
N MET A 201 4.08 -11.78 -15.43
CA MET A 201 5.43 -11.74 -15.95
C MET A 201 6.11 -13.11 -15.87
N SER A 202 5.93 -13.83 -14.76
CA SER A 202 6.50 -15.16 -14.57
C SER A 202 5.91 -16.18 -15.53
N ILE A 203 4.59 -16.14 -15.78
CA ILE A 203 3.94 -16.96 -16.82
C ILE A 203 4.58 -16.67 -18.18
N MET A 204 4.70 -15.40 -18.57
CA MET A 204 5.27 -15.03 -19.87
C MET A 204 6.72 -15.48 -20.01
N ALA A 205 7.54 -15.32 -18.98
CA ALA A 205 8.94 -15.70 -18.99
C ALA A 205 9.11 -17.22 -19.10
N ILE A 206 8.32 -17.99 -18.35
CA ILE A 206 8.31 -19.45 -18.38
C ILE A 206 7.86 -19.95 -19.76
N MET A 207 6.76 -19.42 -20.30
CA MET A 207 6.23 -19.84 -21.62
C MET A 207 7.15 -19.44 -22.78
N SER A 208 7.91 -18.36 -22.65
CA SER A 208 8.82 -17.90 -23.70
C SER A 208 10.13 -18.67 -23.74
N LYS A 209 10.62 -19.17 -22.61
CA LYS A 209 11.96 -19.76 -22.47
C LYS A 209 11.95 -21.24 -22.06
N GLY A 210 10.79 -21.82 -21.77
CA GLY A 210 10.62 -23.22 -21.40
C GLY A 210 9.19 -23.73 -21.61
N TYR A 211 8.93 -24.96 -21.17
CA TYR A 211 7.62 -25.59 -21.23
C TYR A 211 7.28 -26.23 -19.88
N TYR A 212 6.59 -25.47 -19.03
CA TYR A 212 6.19 -25.90 -17.68
C TYR A 212 4.69 -25.69 -17.51
N THR A 213 3.91 -26.55 -18.20
CA THR A 213 2.46 -26.41 -18.34
C THR A 213 1.73 -26.44 -17.01
N GLU A 214 2.14 -27.28 -16.07
CA GLU A 214 1.47 -27.38 -14.77
C GLU A 214 1.56 -26.06 -13.99
N GLN A 215 2.77 -25.50 -13.90
CA GLN A 215 3.05 -24.26 -13.18
C GLN A 215 2.32 -23.08 -13.80
N THR A 216 2.32 -22.95 -15.13
CA THR A 216 1.65 -21.84 -15.82
C THR A 216 0.13 -21.98 -15.79
N GLN A 217 -0.42 -23.20 -15.85
CA GLN A 217 -1.84 -23.46 -15.67
C GLN A 217 -2.31 -23.15 -14.25
N LYS A 218 -1.51 -23.48 -13.24
CA LYS A 218 -1.80 -23.15 -11.83
C LYS A 218 -1.83 -21.64 -11.62
N ALA A 219 -0.83 -20.93 -12.14
CA ALA A 219 -0.78 -19.48 -12.10
C ALA A 219 -1.94 -18.82 -12.88
N GLY A 220 -2.32 -19.37 -14.04
CA GLY A 220 -3.47 -18.91 -14.81
C GLY A 220 -4.79 -19.05 -14.04
N ARG A 221 -5.01 -20.17 -13.34
CA ARG A 221 -6.19 -20.35 -12.47
C ARG A 221 -6.22 -19.32 -11.34
N TRP A 222 -5.07 -19.03 -10.74
CA TRP A 222 -4.97 -17.98 -9.73
C TRP A 222 -5.35 -16.61 -10.31
N LEU A 223 -4.83 -16.24 -11.48
CA LEU A 223 -5.23 -15.00 -12.15
C LEU A 223 -6.75 -14.94 -12.40
N VAL A 224 -7.38 -16.03 -12.85
CA VAL A 224 -8.85 -16.06 -13.02
C VAL A 224 -9.58 -15.81 -11.70
N GLN A 225 -9.09 -16.38 -10.59
CA GLN A 225 -9.68 -16.18 -9.26
C GLN A 225 -9.58 -14.73 -8.80
N LYS A 226 -8.52 -14.01 -9.18
CA LYS A 226 -8.28 -12.61 -8.81
C LYS A 226 -8.87 -11.59 -9.78
N GLN A 227 -9.53 -12.03 -10.86
CA GLN A 227 -10.19 -11.11 -11.78
C GLN A 227 -11.48 -10.60 -11.17
N TYR A 228 -11.69 -9.29 -11.21
CA TYR A 228 -12.94 -8.71 -10.77
C TYR A 228 -14.08 -8.97 -11.75
N LEU A 229 -15.32 -8.80 -11.27
CA LEU A 229 -16.53 -8.97 -12.08
C LEU A 229 -16.58 -7.98 -13.24
N SER A 230 -16.03 -6.77 -13.07
CA SER A 230 -15.87 -5.80 -14.16
C SER A 230 -14.97 -6.31 -15.31
N GLY A 231 -14.10 -7.29 -15.03
CA GLY A 231 -13.09 -7.82 -15.94
C GLY A 231 -11.69 -7.26 -15.73
N GLY A 232 -11.54 -6.21 -14.92
CA GLY A 232 -10.23 -5.68 -14.53
C GLY A 232 -9.50 -6.58 -13.54
N TRP A 233 -8.19 -6.37 -13.44
CA TRP A 233 -7.37 -6.88 -12.34
C TRP A 233 -6.73 -5.74 -11.57
N PRO A 234 -6.61 -5.86 -10.24
CA PRO A 234 -5.75 -4.96 -9.47
C PRO A 234 -4.27 -5.21 -9.81
N ALA A 235 -3.38 -4.35 -9.34
CA ALA A 235 -1.93 -4.61 -9.45
C ALA A 235 -1.49 -5.79 -8.56
N PHE A 236 -2.16 -5.98 -7.43
CA PHE A 236 -1.87 -7.00 -6.41
C PHE A 236 -3.14 -7.29 -5.58
N ASP A 237 -3.21 -8.43 -4.89
CA ASP A 237 -4.30 -8.78 -3.96
C ASP A 237 -3.77 -8.79 -2.51
N GLN A 238 -3.51 -7.60 -1.98
CA GLN A 238 -2.86 -7.33 -0.69
C GLN A 238 -3.59 -6.17 0.05
N LEU A 239 -3.18 -5.86 1.28
CA LEU A 239 -3.68 -4.77 2.18
C LEU A 239 -4.88 -5.12 3.08
N LYS A 240 -5.15 -6.41 3.32
CA LYS A 240 -6.23 -6.82 4.22
C LYS A 240 -5.87 -6.54 5.69
N ILE A 241 -4.62 -6.76 6.08
CA ILE A 241 -4.14 -6.39 7.42
C ILE A 241 -4.18 -4.87 7.60
N TRP A 242 -3.67 -4.11 6.64
CA TRP A 242 -3.75 -2.66 6.60
C TRP A 242 -5.18 -2.13 6.83
N ALA A 243 -6.16 -2.58 6.04
CA ALA A 243 -7.54 -2.14 6.16
C ALA A 243 -8.16 -2.48 7.54
N VAL A 244 -7.99 -3.72 8.01
CA VAL A 244 -8.55 -4.16 9.30
C VAL A 244 -7.87 -3.46 10.47
N GLY A 245 -6.54 -3.32 10.46
CA GLY A 245 -5.80 -2.65 11.53
C GLY A 245 -6.18 -1.18 11.68
N TRP A 246 -6.32 -0.45 10.56
CA TRP A 246 -6.84 0.92 10.59
C TRP A 246 -8.30 1.01 11.00
N ALA A 247 -9.16 0.09 10.54
CA ALA A 247 -10.56 0.06 10.95
C ALA A 247 -10.72 -0.13 12.46
N VAL A 248 -10.02 -1.12 13.03
CA VAL A 248 -10.00 -1.37 14.48
C VAL A 248 -9.49 -0.13 15.23
N SER A 249 -8.41 0.50 14.74
CA SER A 249 -7.86 1.72 15.34
C SER A 249 -8.84 2.89 15.33
N VAL A 250 -9.43 3.22 14.18
CA VAL A 250 -10.28 4.40 14.00
C VAL A 250 -11.63 4.22 14.70
N PHE A 251 -12.31 3.08 14.54
CA PHE A 251 -13.57 2.82 15.24
C PHE A 251 -13.32 2.72 16.76
N GLY A 252 -12.19 2.12 17.15
CA GLY A 252 -11.69 2.04 18.50
C GLY A 252 -11.53 3.40 19.19
N GLU A 253 -11.33 4.51 18.47
CA GLU A 253 -11.23 5.84 19.08
C GLU A 253 -12.55 6.30 19.73
N THR A 254 -13.70 5.74 19.33
CA THR A 254 -15.04 6.24 19.71
C THR A 254 -15.88 5.32 20.57
N ILE A 255 -15.53 4.04 20.66
CA ILE A 255 -16.28 3.03 21.43
C ILE A 255 -15.78 2.94 22.88
N ARG A 256 -16.64 2.47 23.79
CA ARG A 256 -16.23 2.15 25.18
C ARG A 256 -15.94 0.67 25.36
N LYS A 257 -16.63 -0.19 24.60
CA LYS A 257 -16.44 -1.64 24.58
C LYS A 257 -16.45 -2.19 23.15
N PRO A 258 -15.70 -3.27 22.87
CA PRO A 258 -15.67 -3.89 21.53
C PRO A 258 -17.06 -4.22 20.97
N SER A 259 -17.98 -4.70 21.81
CA SER A 259 -19.35 -5.08 21.44
C SER A 259 -20.23 -3.95 20.87
N GLU A 260 -19.77 -2.70 20.83
CA GLU A 260 -20.49 -1.58 20.20
C GLU A 260 -20.41 -1.60 18.66
N VAL A 261 -19.45 -2.34 18.10
CA VAL A 261 -19.27 -2.52 16.67
C VAL A 261 -19.29 -4.03 16.40
N SER A 262 -20.26 -4.49 15.59
CA SER A 262 -20.58 -5.91 15.39
C SER A 262 -19.39 -6.79 15.04
N TRP A 263 -18.51 -6.29 14.18
CA TRP A 263 -17.36 -7.01 13.66
C TRP A 263 -16.07 -6.84 14.49
N MET A 264 -16.07 -5.98 15.52
CA MET A 264 -14.83 -5.58 16.21
C MET A 264 -14.12 -6.73 16.92
N GLU A 265 -14.86 -7.58 17.64
CA GLU A 265 -14.28 -8.72 18.37
C GLU A 265 -13.69 -9.74 17.39
N GLU A 266 -14.43 -10.11 16.35
CA GLU A 266 -13.95 -10.99 15.29
C GLU A 266 -12.74 -10.40 14.55
N ALA A 267 -12.71 -9.09 14.29
CA ALA A 267 -11.58 -8.42 13.66
C ALA A 267 -10.32 -8.47 14.52
N VAL A 268 -10.45 -8.27 15.84
CA VAL A 268 -9.33 -8.41 16.79
C VAL A 268 -8.82 -9.85 16.78
N ASP A 269 -9.69 -10.84 16.84
CA ASP A 269 -9.31 -12.26 16.83
C ASP A 269 -8.73 -12.70 15.48
N TRP A 270 -9.23 -12.14 14.39
CA TRP A 270 -8.70 -12.35 13.05
C TRP A 270 -7.27 -11.77 12.92
N LEU A 271 -7.01 -10.56 13.42
CA LEU A 271 -5.66 -10.00 13.48
C LEU A 271 -4.74 -10.85 14.38
N LYS A 272 -5.23 -11.34 15.52
CA LYS A 272 -4.42 -12.24 16.38
C LYS A 272 -4.03 -13.53 15.67
N ARG A 273 -4.93 -14.10 14.85
CA ARG A 273 -4.67 -15.31 14.06
C ARG A 273 -3.72 -15.10 12.88
N ALA A 274 -3.66 -13.89 12.34
CA ALA A 274 -2.83 -13.58 11.18
C ALA A 274 -1.35 -13.28 11.50
N GLN A 275 -0.97 -13.26 12.78
CA GLN A 275 0.40 -12.96 13.19
C GLN A 275 1.35 -14.14 12.90
N ASN A 276 2.46 -13.86 12.21
CA ASN A 276 3.56 -14.80 12.05
C ASN A 276 4.22 -15.14 13.39
N LYS A 277 4.94 -16.27 13.47
CA LYS A 277 5.55 -16.73 14.71
C LYS A 277 6.60 -15.78 15.30
N ASP A 278 7.27 -14.98 14.47
CA ASP A 278 8.23 -13.97 14.93
C ASP A 278 7.58 -12.65 15.37
N GLY A 279 6.26 -12.54 15.27
CA GLY A 279 5.49 -11.36 15.64
C GLY A 279 5.18 -10.41 14.49
N SER A 280 5.71 -10.66 13.29
CA SER A 280 5.43 -9.86 12.10
C SER A 280 4.02 -10.13 11.55
N TYR A 281 3.54 -9.19 10.77
CA TYR A 281 2.39 -9.31 9.89
C TYR A 281 2.83 -9.07 8.45
N GLY A 282 1.94 -9.39 7.51
CA GLY A 282 2.07 -8.91 6.15
C GLY A 282 0.73 -8.77 5.49
N SER A 283 0.73 -8.44 4.22
CA SER A 283 -0.41 -7.81 3.56
C SER A 283 -1.63 -8.71 3.26
N THR A 284 -1.44 -10.03 3.18
CA THR A 284 -2.48 -11.02 2.84
C THR A 284 -2.50 -12.18 3.86
N PRO A 285 -3.60 -12.35 4.62
CA PRO A 285 -3.75 -13.45 5.57
C PRO A 285 -4.20 -14.76 4.89
N PRO A 286 -4.04 -15.92 5.55
CA PRO A 286 -3.74 -16.10 6.97
C PRO A 286 -2.29 -15.76 7.35
N PHE A 287 -1.32 -15.98 6.46
CA PHE A 287 0.08 -15.63 6.68
C PHE A 287 0.74 -15.28 5.35
N THR A 288 1.56 -14.23 5.34
CA THR A 288 2.37 -13.85 4.18
C THR A 288 3.74 -13.34 4.63
N HIS A 289 4.55 -12.89 3.68
CA HIS A 289 5.86 -12.29 3.94
C HIS A 289 5.75 -11.07 4.86
N PRO A 290 6.76 -10.83 5.71
CA PRO A 290 6.70 -9.75 6.69
C PRO A 290 6.74 -8.37 6.03
N ASP A 291 5.90 -7.47 6.55
CA ASP A 291 5.83 -6.05 6.23
C ASP A 291 5.73 -5.28 7.55
N LEU A 292 6.68 -4.37 7.80
CA LEU A 292 6.73 -3.61 9.06
C LEU A 292 5.64 -2.55 9.16
N ASP A 293 5.09 -2.09 8.05
CA ASP A 293 3.98 -1.15 8.03
C ASP A 293 2.68 -1.84 8.41
N ASP A 294 2.37 -2.98 7.80
CA ASP A 294 1.25 -3.85 8.20
C ASP A 294 1.42 -4.31 9.65
N THR A 295 2.65 -4.66 10.06
CA THR A 295 2.96 -5.02 11.45
C THR A 295 2.63 -3.87 12.39
N ALA A 296 3.07 -2.66 12.08
CA ALA A 296 2.81 -1.49 12.91
C ALA A 296 1.30 -1.19 12.98
N VAL A 297 0.59 -1.19 11.85
CA VAL A 297 -0.85 -0.88 11.79
C VAL A 297 -1.69 -1.93 12.50
N ALA A 298 -1.38 -3.22 12.37
CA ALA A 298 -2.03 -4.27 13.15
C ALA A 298 -1.87 -4.04 14.65
N LEU A 299 -0.65 -3.70 15.10
CA LEU A 299 -0.36 -3.40 16.50
C LEU A 299 -1.07 -2.13 16.99
N ILE A 300 -1.14 -1.09 16.18
CA ILE A 300 -1.89 0.15 16.47
C ILE A 300 -3.36 -0.17 16.75
N GLY A 301 -4.00 -0.96 15.89
CA GLY A 301 -5.39 -1.39 16.05
C GLY A 301 -5.58 -2.25 17.30
N LEU A 302 -4.79 -3.32 17.45
CA LEU A 302 -4.88 -4.21 18.61
C LEU A 302 -4.72 -3.45 19.93
N HIS A 303 -3.69 -2.61 20.07
CA HIS A 303 -3.46 -1.86 21.31
C HIS A 303 -4.51 -0.78 21.58
N GLN A 304 -5.21 -0.27 20.54
CA GLN A 304 -6.32 0.67 20.73
C GLN A 304 -7.51 0.01 21.43
N VAL A 305 -7.79 -1.27 21.16
CA VAL A 305 -9.03 -1.93 21.59
C VAL A 305 -8.81 -2.95 22.72
N SER A 306 -7.77 -3.79 22.64
CA SER A 306 -7.55 -4.84 23.64
C SER A 306 -6.82 -4.34 24.89
N GLY A 307 -5.97 -3.30 24.75
CA GLY A 307 -5.03 -2.88 25.79
C GLY A 307 -3.93 -3.91 26.12
N GLU A 308 -3.92 -5.06 25.43
CA GLU A 308 -2.94 -6.13 25.62
C GLU A 308 -1.66 -5.82 24.84
N ARG A 309 -0.51 -5.94 25.52
CA ARG A 309 0.79 -5.71 24.88
C ARG A 309 1.20 -6.94 24.06
N ASN A 310 1.19 -6.81 22.73
CA ASN A 310 1.74 -7.79 21.81
C ASN A 310 3.29 -7.74 21.83
N GLN A 311 3.88 -8.48 22.78
CA GLN A 311 5.34 -8.48 23.00
C GLN A 311 6.16 -8.95 21.79
N PRO A 312 5.79 -10.04 21.08
CA PRO A 312 6.55 -10.48 19.90
C PRO A 312 6.66 -9.39 18.84
N GLY A 313 5.54 -8.75 18.47
CA GLY A 313 5.53 -7.67 17.47
C GLY A 313 6.36 -6.46 17.91
N ILE A 314 6.28 -6.07 19.18
CA ILE A 314 7.07 -4.94 19.71
C ILE A 314 8.57 -5.24 19.72
N GLN A 315 8.98 -6.44 20.13
CA GLN A 315 10.38 -6.86 20.08
C GLN A 315 10.91 -6.93 18.65
N LEU A 316 10.08 -7.38 17.71
CA LEU A 316 10.39 -7.39 16.28
C LEU A 316 10.65 -5.97 15.75
N LEU A 317 9.78 -5.01 16.05
CA LEU A 317 9.97 -3.61 15.65
C LEU A 317 11.27 -3.01 16.21
N TYR A 318 11.61 -3.27 17.47
CA TYR A 318 12.89 -2.81 18.04
C TYR A 318 14.11 -3.45 17.36
N ARG A 319 14.05 -4.76 17.09
CA ARG A 319 15.15 -5.50 16.46
C ARG A 319 15.42 -5.05 15.03
N LEU A 320 14.38 -4.64 14.30
CA LEU A 320 14.47 -4.25 12.90
C LEU A 320 14.61 -2.73 12.67
N GLN A 321 14.92 -1.96 13.73
CA GLN A 321 15.28 -0.56 13.56
C GLN A 321 16.60 -0.43 12.78
N ASN A 322 16.60 0.45 11.78
CA ASN A 322 17.78 0.73 10.96
C ASN A 322 18.90 1.37 11.79
N ARG A 323 20.14 1.30 11.28
CA ARG A 323 21.31 1.90 11.95
C ARG A 323 21.19 3.41 12.13
N ASP A 324 20.56 4.09 11.18
CA ASP A 324 20.30 5.53 11.19
C ASP A 324 19.11 5.94 12.09
N GLY A 325 18.34 4.97 12.59
CA GLY A 325 17.21 5.18 13.48
C GLY A 325 15.83 5.07 12.83
N GLY A 326 15.73 5.05 11.50
CA GLY A 326 14.46 4.84 10.81
C GLY A 326 14.01 3.37 10.78
N TRP A 327 12.91 3.12 10.08
CA TRP A 327 12.45 1.77 9.72
C TRP A 327 12.16 1.67 8.24
N SER A 328 12.35 0.46 7.70
CA SER A 328 12.09 0.11 6.32
C SER A 328 10.85 -0.80 6.23
N THR A 329 10.19 -0.83 5.08
CA THR A 329 8.95 -1.62 4.89
C THR A 329 9.18 -3.12 5.01
N PHE A 330 10.06 -3.68 4.18
CA PHE A 330 10.24 -5.13 4.11
C PHE A 330 11.50 -5.52 4.88
N PRO A 331 11.48 -6.56 5.73
CA PRO A 331 12.72 -7.17 6.21
C PRO A 331 13.10 -8.37 5.33
N SER A 332 14.39 -8.71 5.34
CA SER A 332 14.85 -10.06 5.02
C SER A 332 14.25 -11.03 6.02
N PHE A 333 13.93 -12.23 5.58
CA PHE A 333 13.52 -13.30 6.47
C PHE A 333 13.96 -14.66 5.95
N GLN A 334 13.94 -15.64 6.85
CA GLN A 334 14.08 -17.06 6.55
C GLN A 334 12.81 -17.81 6.96
N GLY A 335 12.60 -18.99 6.37
CA GLY A 335 11.45 -19.85 6.67
C GLY A 335 10.27 -19.64 5.72
N ILE A 336 9.13 -20.22 6.09
CA ILE A 336 7.88 -20.18 5.32
C ILE A 336 6.76 -19.74 6.27
N PRO A 337 5.95 -18.71 5.94
CA PRO A 337 4.85 -18.27 6.80
C PRO A 337 3.94 -19.45 7.22
N PRO A 338 3.53 -19.55 8.50
CA PRO A 338 3.77 -18.61 9.60
C PRO A 338 5.14 -18.75 10.29
N HIS A 339 5.90 -19.80 9.98
CA HIS A 339 7.17 -20.15 10.62
C HIS A 339 8.34 -19.42 9.96
N ILE A 340 8.34 -18.09 10.09
CA ILE A 340 9.41 -17.23 9.60
C ILE A 340 10.22 -16.60 10.73
N GLN A 341 11.40 -16.12 10.37
CA GLN A 341 12.23 -15.25 11.19
C GLN A 341 12.73 -14.07 10.37
N SER A 342 12.23 -12.88 10.68
CA SER A 342 12.73 -11.63 10.13
C SER A 342 14.09 -11.28 10.73
N GLU A 343 15.07 -10.97 9.87
CA GLU A 343 16.49 -10.86 10.26
C GLU A 343 17.00 -9.42 10.26
N PHE A 344 16.85 -8.72 9.13
CA PHE A 344 17.37 -7.36 8.94
C PHE A 344 16.53 -6.59 7.93
N PRO A 345 16.49 -5.26 7.99
CA PRO A 345 15.75 -4.43 7.03
C PRO A 345 16.26 -4.62 5.59
N VAL A 346 15.35 -4.83 4.65
CA VAL A 346 15.61 -4.94 3.21
C VAL A 346 14.69 -3.95 2.51
N TYR A 347 15.26 -2.89 1.95
CA TYR A 347 14.59 -1.70 1.40
C TYR A 347 14.76 -0.47 2.31
N ILE A 348 14.41 0.70 1.79
CA ILE A 348 14.94 1.98 2.27
C ILE A 348 14.13 2.52 3.44
N PRO A 349 14.80 3.18 4.40
CA PRO A 349 14.13 3.89 5.47
C PRO A 349 12.99 4.76 4.93
N SER A 350 11.79 4.60 5.47
CA SER A 350 10.59 5.28 5.03
C SER A 350 10.00 6.07 6.19
N VAL A 351 9.62 7.33 5.94
CA VAL A 351 9.08 8.23 6.96
C VAL A 351 7.70 7.79 7.41
N ASP A 352 6.82 7.46 6.47
CA ASP A 352 5.50 6.88 6.69
C ASP A 352 5.57 5.62 7.55
N VAL A 353 6.41 4.63 7.19
CA VAL A 353 6.59 3.41 7.99
C VAL A 353 7.14 3.71 9.38
N SER A 354 8.14 4.60 9.47
CA SER A 354 8.72 4.99 10.76
C SER A 354 7.70 5.69 11.68
N ILE A 355 6.78 6.47 11.12
CA ILE A 355 5.67 7.09 11.87
C ILE A 355 4.76 6.01 12.45
N HIS A 356 4.35 5.03 11.65
CA HIS A 356 3.47 3.96 12.12
C HIS A 356 4.15 3.08 13.17
N VAL A 357 5.43 2.73 12.96
CA VAL A 357 6.22 1.97 13.96
C VAL A 357 6.28 2.72 15.28
N LEU A 358 6.60 4.01 15.28
CA LEU A 358 6.64 4.81 16.51
C LEU A 358 5.27 4.97 17.16
N GLU A 359 4.19 5.05 16.37
CA GLU A 359 2.83 5.06 16.89
C GLU A 359 2.47 3.74 17.58
N ALA A 360 2.82 2.59 16.98
CA ALA A 360 2.64 1.26 17.56
C ALA A 360 3.41 1.12 18.89
N LEU A 361 4.69 1.52 18.89
CA LEU A 361 5.54 1.50 20.09
C LEU A 361 4.96 2.38 21.20
N TRP A 362 4.55 3.62 20.88
CA TRP A 362 3.96 4.57 21.83
C TRP A 362 2.65 4.09 22.44
N ARG A 363 1.83 3.35 21.68
CA ARG A 363 0.58 2.73 22.17
C ARG A 363 0.84 1.56 23.08
N SER A 364 1.85 0.74 22.78
CA SER A 364 2.22 -0.42 23.59
C SER A 364 2.74 -0.03 24.98
N SER A 365 3.48 1.07 25.08
CA SER A 365 3.99 1.59 26.34
C SER A 365 4.36 3.07 26.21
N ARG A 366 4.30 3.80 27.32
CA ARG A 366 4.83 5.17 27.40
C ARG A 366 6.33 5.22 27.69
N SER A 367 7.05 4.12 27.40
CA SER A 367 8.48 4.01 27.62
C SER A 367 9.23 5.06 26.80
N GLN A 368 10.35 5.53 27.33
CA GLN A 368 11.25 6.46 26.65
C GLN A 368 12.54 5.73 26.25
N GLU A 369 12.40 4.54 25.65
CA GLU A 369 13.55 3.74 25.22
C GLU A 369 14.37 4.49 24.16
N SER A 370 15.69 4.27 24.17
CA SER A 370 16.63 4.93 23.24
C SER A 370 16.24 4.74 21.78
N SER A 371 15.72 3.57 21.41
CA SER A 371 15.21 3.28 20.06
C SER A 371 14.09 4.23 19.61
N ILE A 372 13.17 4.60 20.50
CA ILE A 372 12.09 5.55 20.19
C ILE A 372 12.69 6.94 19.89
N TRP A 373 13.65 7.37 20.70
CA TRP A 373 14.31 8.67 20.51
C TRP A 373 15.12 8.75 19.22
N ARG A 374 15.84 7.68 18.87
CA ARG A 374 16.54 7.59 17.57
C ARG A 374 15.56 7.69 16.41
N GLY A 375 14.42 7.02 16.50
CA GLY A 375 13.35 7.09 15.50
C GLY A 375 12.79 8.50 15.32
N LEU A 376 12.44 9.17 16.43
CA LEU A 376 11.98 10.56 16.41
C LEU A 376 13.03 11.50 15.82
N GLN A 377 14.29 11.35 16.21
CA GLN A 377 15.40 12.14 15.68
C GLN A 377 15.55 11.94 14.18
N TRP A 378 15.47 10.68 13.72
CA TRP A 378 15.57 10.34 12.31
C TRP A 378 14.44 10.98 11.49
N ILE A 379 13.17 10.88 11.95
CA ILE A 379 12.04 11.55 11.28
C ILE A 379 12.27 13.06 11.22
N LEU A 380 12.63 13.70 12.34
CA LEU A 380 12.87 15.15 12.38
C LEU A 380 13.94 15.59 11.37
N ALA A 381 14.96 14.75 11.13
CA ALA A 381 15.99 15.01 10.13
C ALA A 381 15.49 14.90 8.67
N GLN A 382 14.35 14.26 8.43
CA GLN A 382 13.74 14.14 7.09
C GLN A 382 12.88 15.37 6.70
N GLN A 383 12.66 16.32 7.61
CA GLN A 383 11.85 17.50 7.29
C GLN A 383 12.55 18.39 6.26
N ASN A 384 11.89 18.67 5.15
CA ASN A 384 12.44 19.53 4.10
C ASN A 384 12.38 21.03 4.48
N GLN A 385 12.94 21.89 3.61
CA GLN A 385 12.99 23.33 3.84
C GLN A 385 11.60 23.98 3.90
N GLN A 386 10.63 23.41 3.16
CA GLN A 386 9.24 23.84 3.11
C GLN A 386 8.45 23.41 4.36
N GLY A 387 9.01 22.52 5.20
CA GLY A 387 8.38 22.01 6.40
C GLY A 387 7.65 20.68 6.23
N ALA A 388 7.67 20.12 5.02
CA ALA A 388 7.03 18.85 4.71
C ALA A 388 7.92 17.65 5.04
N PHE A 389 7.28 16.51 5.25
CA PHE A 389 7.92 15.21 5.39
C PHE A 389 7.56 14.34 4.17
N PRO A 390 8.54 13.66 3.54
CA PRO A 390 8.27 12.84 2.36
C PRO A 390 7.49 11.57 2.69
N ALA A 391 6.83 10.99 1.70
CA ALA A 391 6.19 9.67 1.77
C ALA A 391 6.81 8.72 0.75
N SER A 392 6.89 7.42 1.09
CA SER A 392 7.45 6.40 0.19
C SER A 392 6.36 5.62 -0.53
N TRP A 393 5.23 5.38 0.12
CA TRP A 393 4.14 4.53 -0.38
C TRP A 393 2.89 5.30 -0.80
N PHE A 394 2.96 6.63 -0.73
CA PHE A 394 1.88 7.53 -1.11
C PHE A 394 2.42 8.76 -1.85
N GLU A 395 1.72 9.19 -2.91
CA GLU A 395 2.09 10.37 -3.69
C GLU A 395 1.56 11.66 -3.06
N GLY A 396 2.47 12.46 -2.50
CA GLY A 396 2.18 13.76 -1.89
C GLY A 396 2.73 13.90 -0.47
N ASP A 397 3.40 15.02 -0.20
CA ASP A 397 4.05 15.24 1.10
C ASP A 397 3.05 15.58 2.24
N VAL A 398 1.80 15.93 1.92
CA VAL A 398 0.75 16.14 2.93
C VAL A 398 0.53 14.86 3.75
N TYR A 399 0.60 13.70 3.10
CA TYR A 399 0.36 12.39 3.71
C TYR A 399 1.24 12.15 4.95
N SER A 400 2.56 12.19 4.80
CA SER A 400 3.49 12.00 5.91
C SER A 400 3.54 13.21 6.84
N THR A 401 3.38 14.43 6.32
CA THR A 401 3.44 15.64 7.15
C THR A 401 2.32 15.69 8.18
N ALA A 402 1.09 15.40 7.78
CA ALA A 402 -0.05 15.36 8.68
C ALA A 402 0.10 14.29 9.77
N GLN A 403 0.61 13.12 9.39
CA GLN A 403 0.84 12.02 10.33
C GLN A 403 1.99 12.30 11.29
N ALA A 404 3.07 12.94 10.82
CA ALA A 404 4.17 13.40 11.67
C ALA A 404 3.70 14.42 12.71
N LEU A 405 2.84 15.36 12.33
CA LEU A 405 2.24 16.31 13.27
C LEU A 405 1.40 15.61 14.34
N GLU A 406 0.60 14.62 13.95
CA GLU A 406 -0.18 13.84 14.91
C GLU A 406 0.74 13.07 15.86
N LEU A 407 1.75 12.38 15.33
CA LEU A 407 2.77 11.66 16.07
C LEU A 407 3.39 12.62 17.10
N PHE A 408 4.06 13.67 16.65
CA PHE A 408 4.76 14.60 17.52
C PHE A 408 3.90 15.19 18.63
N SER A 409 2.60 15.42 18.40
CA SER A 409 1.68 15.93 19.43
C SER A 409 1.55 15.04 20.68
N LYS A 410 1.97 13.78 20.61
CA LYS A 410 1.79 12.76 21.66
C LYS A 410 2.94 12.70 22.66
N TRP A 411 4.12 13.20 22.31
CA TRP A 411 5.30 13.13 23.17
C TRP A 411 5.32 14.26 24.19
N LYS A 412 5.58 13.86 25.43
CA LYS A 412 5.91 14.73 26.55
C LYS A 412 7.41 14.66 26.79
N PHE A 413 8.01 15.80 27.12
CA PHE A 413 9.45 15.92 27.32
C PHE A 413 9.78 16.12 28.79
N ASN A 414 10.89 15.53 29.22
CA ASN A 414 11.59 15.84 30.46
C ASN A 414 12.85 16.68 30.13
N TRP A 415 13.54 17.14 31.17
CA TRP A 415 14.75 17.95 31.03
C TRP A 415 15.89 17.24 30.28
N ASP A 416 15.98 15.92 30.40
CA ASP A 416 17.03 15.09 29.76
C ASP A 416 16.96 15.11 28.22
N HIS A 417 15.82 15.50 27.65
CA HIS A 417 15.59 15.56 26.21
C HIS A 417 15.17 16.95 25.73
N TRP A 418 15.65 18.01 26.41
CA TRP A 418 15.29 19.39 26.09
C TRP A 418 15.61 19.80 24.65
N ASP A 419 16.78 19.40 24.11
CA ASP A 419 17.14 19.70 22.72
C ASP A 419 16.18 19.05 21.72
N MET A 420 15.75 17.81 22.00
CA MET A 420 14.73 17.13 21.20
C MET A 420 13.39 17.87 21.27
N ALA A 421 13.01 18.35 22.46
CA ALA A 421 11.79 19.13 22.64
C ALA A 421 11.81 20.40 21.77
N ARG A 422 12.95 21.11 21.74
CA ARG A 422 13.14 22.31 20.91
C ARG A 422 13.06 22.00 19.42
N HIS A 423 13.76 20.97 18.95
CA HIS A 423 13.71 20.55 17.54
C HIS A 423 12.30 20.14 17.13
N MET A 424 11.62 19.35 17.95
CA MET A 424 10.25 18.93 17.67
C MET A 424 9.28 20.11 17.67
N PHE A 425 9.45 21.10 18.54
CA PHE A 425 8.63 22.31 18.52
C PHE A 425 8.78 23.07 17.19
N VAL A 426 10.02 23.29 16.73
CA VAL A 426 10.30 23.94 15.44
C VAL A 426 9.71 23.13 14.29
N ALA A 427 9.90 21.81 14.29
CA ALA A 427 9.38 20.95 13.25
C ALA A 427 7.85 20.95 13.19
N ARG A 428 7.17 20.90 14.33
CA ARG A 428 5.71 21.03 14.41
C ARG A 428 5.23 22.35 13.81
N LYS A 429 5.93 23.46 14.08
CA LYS A 429 5.55 24.77 13.53
C LYS A 429 5.67 24.78 12.01
N LYS A 430 6.82 24.34 11.48
CA LYS A 430 7.03 24.25 10.03
C LYS A 430 6.01 23.34 9.34
N GLY A 431 5.69 22.19 9.93
CA GLY A 431 4.68 21.28 9.38
C GLY A 431 3.27 21.86 9.41
N GLN A 432 2.90 22.62 10.45
CA GLN A 432 1.63 23.35 10.48
C GLN A 432 1.58 24.42 9.39
N ASP A 433 2.63 25.24 9.28
CA ASP A 433 2.73 26.30 8.28
C ASP A 433 2.64 25.73 6.86
N TYR A 434 3.30 24.58 6.61
CA TYR A 434 3.19 23.82 5.36
C TYR A 434 1.74 23.39 5.09
N LEU A 435 1.11 22.65 6.01
CA LEU A 435 -0.27 22.18 5.79
C LEU A 435 -1.25 23.33 5.60
N ILE A 436 -1.16 24.41 6.38
CA ILE A 436 -2.05 25.56 6.22
C ILE A 436 -1.89 26.19 4.83
N LYS A 437 -0.66 26.23 4.31
CA LYS A 437 -0.36 26.78 2.99
C LYS A 437 -0.85 25.89 1.84
N GLU A 438 -0.78 24.57 1.99
CA GLU A 438 -1.18 23.61 0.95
C GLU A 438 -2.71 23.36 0.88
N GLN A 439 -3.52 24.04 1.69
CA GLN A 439 -4.97 23.95 1.54
C GLN A 439 -5.44 24.74 0.31
N ASP A 440 -6.16 24.07 -0.58
CA ASP A 440 -6.79 24.69 -1.74
C ASP A 440 -7.97 25.59 -1.35
N ASP A 441 -8.39 26.47 -2.27
CA ASP A 441 -9.53 27.38 -2.06
C ASP A 441 -10.85 26.65 -1.74
N ASN A 442 -11.02 25.44 -2.27
CA ASN A 442 -12.18 24.58 -2.05
C ASN A 442 -12.10 23.78 -0.72
N GLY A 443 -11.03 23.98 0.07
CA GLY A 443 -10.79 23.32 1.34
C GLY A 443 -10.03 21.99 1.28
N SER A 444 -9.77 21.46 0.09
CA SER A 444 -9.03 20.21 -0.12
C SER A 444 -7.54 20.35 0.20
N TRP A 445 -6.88 19.24 0.47
CA TRP A 445 -5.41 19.09 0.46
C TRP A 445 -4.91 18.22 -0.71
N GLY A 446 -5.70 18.11 -1.78
CA GLY A 446 -5.35 17.38 -3.00
C GLY A 446 -6.03 16.02 -3.16
N SER A 447 -6.45 15.37 -2.07
CA SER A 447 -7.23 14.12 -2.09
C SER A 447 -8.06 13.95 -0.82
N VAL A 448 -8.99 12.97 -0.79
CA VAL A 448 -9.77 12.64 0.41
C VAL A 448 -8.86 12.17 1.54
N VAL A 449 -7.88 11.31 1.22
CA VAL A 449 -6.87 10.82 2.17
C VAL A 449 -6.09 11.99 2.78
N GLU A 450 -5.51 12.86 1.94
CA GLU A 450 -4.72 13.99 2.42
C GLU A 450 -5.57 14.99 3.21
N THR A 451 -6.80 15.26 2.78
CA THR A 451 -7.72 16.15 3.50
C THR A 451 -8.09 15.57 4.87
N GLY A 452 -8.43 14.29 4.95
CA GLY A 452 -8.75 13.61 6.19
C GLY A 452 -7.56 13.57 7.16
N LEU A 453 -6.37 13.29 6.64
CA LEU A 453 -5.13 13.30 7.43
C LEU A 453 -4.76 14.71 7.87
N ALA A 454 -4.79 15.72 7.00
CA ALA A 454 -4.45 17.11 7.34
C ALA A 454 -5.34 17.64 8.47
N ILE A 455 -6.66 17.41 8.41
CA ILE A 455 -7.59 17.73 9.49
C ILE A 455 -7.19 16.97 10.77
N SER A 456 -6.92 15.67 10.68
CA SER A 456 -6.53 14.85 11.83
C SER A 456 -5.21 15.30 12.47
N GLY A 457 -4.23 15.72 11.67
CA GLY A 457 -2.92 16.19 12.10
C GLY A 457 -2.97 17.58 12.72
N LEU A 458 -3.75 18.50 12.13
CA LEU A 458 -3.95 19.86 12.63
C LEU A 458 -4.88 19.94 13.86
N TRP A 459 -5.67 18.90 14.12
CA TRP A 459 -6.67 18.86 15.19
C TRP A 459 -6.13 19.21 16.59
N ARG A 460 -4.88 18.86 16.91
CA ARG A 460 -4.26 19.20 18.21
C ARG A 460 -3.60 20.59 18.25
N TYR A 461 -3.61 21.30 17.14
CA TYR A 461 -2.96 22.59 16.94
C TYR A 461 -3.97 23.72 16.68
N MET A 462 -5.25 23.53 17.04
CA MET A 462 -6.33 24.49 16.76
C MET A 462 -6.08 25.93 17.21
N ARG A 463 -5.19 26.17 18.18
CA ARG A 463 -4.84 27.52 18.63
C ARG A 463 -3.98 28.29 17.64
N SER A 464 -3.19 27.59 16.83
CA SER A 464 -2.30 28.15 15.80
C SER A 464 -2.87 28.04 14.39
N VAL A 465 -3.91 27.21 14.19
CA VAL A 465 -4.60 27.07 12.91
C VAL A 465 -5.57 28.25 12.70
N PRO A 466 -5.50 28.97 11.56
CA PRO A 466 -6.43 30.05 11.26
C PRO A 466 -7.91 29.62 11.30
N PRO A 467 -8.83 30.50 11.75
CA PRO A 467 -10.25 30.22 11.71
C PRO A 467 -10.72 29.83 10.31
N GLY A 468 -11.56 28.80 10.22
CA GLY A 468 -12.17 28.35 8.96
C GLY A 468 -11.38 27.27 8.19
N VAL A 469 -10.07 27.10 8.40
CA VAL A 469 -9.25 26.07 7.73
C VAL A 469 -9.86 24.67 7.90
N MET A 470 -10.22 24.33 9.14
CA MET A 470 -10.83 23.03 9.47
C MET A 470 -12.23 22.89 8.87
N GLU A 471 -13.06 23.94 8.95
CA GLU A 471 -14.42 23.89 8.45
C GLU A 471 -14.45 23.74 6.92
N LYS A 472 -13.56 24.44 6.20
CA LYS A 472 -13.40 24.30 4.75
C LYS A 472 -13.04 22.85 4.37
N GLY A 473 -12.09 22.24 5.05
CA GLY A 473 -11.72 20.84 4.80
C GLY A 473 -12.85 19.86 5.09
N ILE A 474 -13.60 20.08 6.17
CA ILE A 474 -14.77 19.25 6.50
C ILE A 474 -15.86 19.39 5.44
N ARG A 475 -16.15 20.60 4.99
CA ARG A 475 -17.11 20.84 3.90
C ARG A 475 -16.66 20.19 2.59
N ASN A 476 -15.35 20.22 2.30
CA ASN A 476 -14.79 19.49 1.17
C ASN A 476 -15.04 17.98 1.29
N LEU A 477 -14.72 17.35 2.43
CA LEU A 477 -14.98 15.92 2.62
C LEU A 477 -16.45 15.56 2.40
N LEU A 478 -17.38 16.39 2.92
CA LEU A 478 -18.82 16.16 2.74
C LEU A 478 -19.26 16.15 1.27
N THR A 479 -18.62 16.96 0.40
CA THR A 479 -18.95 16.99 -1.03
C THR A 479 -18.30 15.85 -1.82
N MET A 480 -17.28 15.19 -1.26
CA MET A 480 -16.56 14.09 -1.90
C MET A 480 -17.17 12.70 -1.60
N GLN A 481 -18.19 12.62 -0.74
CA GLN A 481 -18.83 11.35 -0.39
C GLN A 481 -19.81 10.89 -1.49
N TYR A 482 -19.76 9.60 -1.83
CA TYR A 482 -20.72 8.94 -2.70
C TYR A 482 -21.91 8.38 -1.93
N LYS A 483 -23.01 8.13 -2.64
CA LYS A 483 -24.29 7.68 -2.03
C LYS A 483 -24.21 6.34 -1.30
N ASN A 484 -23.26 5.48 -1.68
CA ASN A 484 -23.00 4.20 -1.01
C ASN A 484 -22.16 4.35 0.27
N GLY A 485 -21.75 5.57 0.63
CA GLY A 485 -20.94 5.84 1.81
C GLY A 485 -19.43 5.85 1.56
N SER A 486 -18.96 5.35 0.42
CA SER A 486 -17.56 5.49 0.00
C SER A 486 -17.24 6.95 -0.35
N PHE A 487 -15.97 7.25 -0.59
CA PHE A 487 -15.53 8.57 -1.01
C PHE A 487 -14.90 8.52 -2.39
N GLN A 488 -14.73 9.69 -3.01
CA GLN A 488 -13.96 9.82 -4.24
C GLN A 488 -12.58 9.18 -4.09
N PRO A 489 -12.18 8.27 -5.00
CA PRO A 489 -10.86 7.66 -5.00
C PRO A 489 -9.72 8.68 -5.03
N SER A 490 -8.67 8.43 -4.24
CA SER A 490 -7.47 9.27 -4.18
C SER A 490 -6.43 8.89 -5.23
N PHE A 491 -6.30 7.60 -5.59
CA PHE A 491 -5.32 7.08 -6.57
C PHE A 491 -3.88 7.58 -6.35
N ARG A 492 -3.47 7.63 -5.08
CA ARG A 492 -2.15 8.10 -4.66
C ARG A 492 -1.34 7.05 -3.93
N GLY A 493 -1.92 5.88 -3.62
CA GLY A 493 -1.13 4.73 -3.18
C GLY A 493 -0.18 4.30 -4.29
N ILE A 494 1.10 4.09 -3.97
CA ILE A 494 2.13 3.79 -4.98
C ILE A 494 2.38 2.29 -5.05
N TYR A 495 2.06 1.68 -6.18
CA TYR A 495 2.61 0.39 -6.60
C TYR A 495 3.79 0.63 -7.55
N ALA A 496 4.86 -0.16 -7.40
CA ALA A 496 6.03 -0.25 -8.27
C ALA A 496 6.30 0.98 -9.18
N LYS A 497 7.03 1.98 -8.67
CA LYS A 497 7.56 3.14 -9.42
C LYS A 497 6.51 3.89 -10.28
N GLY A 498 5.29 4.04 -9.75
CA GLY A 498 4.30 5.01 -10.25
C GLY A 498 3.08 4.42 -10.93
N TRP A 499 2.78 3.14 -10.71
CA TRP A 499 1.44 2.60 -10.95
C TRP A 499 0.62 2.89 -9.71
N ASN A 500 -0.28 3.85 -9.77
CA ASN A 500 -1.00 4.24 -8.58
C ASN A 500 -2.24 3.38 -8.38
N TYR A 501 -2.65 3.22 -7.13
CA TYR A 501 -3.85 2.50 -6.75
C TYR A 501 -4.68 3.29 -5.74
N GLU A 502 -5.94 2.89 -5.63
CA GLU A 502 -6.85 3.27 -4.56
C GLU A 502 -7.11 2.06 -3.67
N GLU A 503 -7.10 2.27 -2.35
CA GLU A 503 -7.66 1.34 -1.37
C GLU A 503 -8.83 2.05 -0.65
N PRO A 504 -10.08 1.72 -0.98
CA PRO A 504 -11.22 2.57 -0.65
C PRO A 504 -11.60 2.54 0.84
N LEU A 505 -11.28 1.46 1.57
CA LEU A 505 -11.59 1.39 3.00
C LEU A 505 -10.77 2.40 3.79
N THR A 506 -9.47 2.51 3.52
CA THR A 506 -8.58 3.46 4.21
C THR A 506 -8.83 4.89 3.78
N THR A 507 -9.17 5.15 2.52
CA THR A 507 -9.71 6.46 2.12
C THR A 507 -10.92 6.84 2.95
N CYS A 508 -11.90 5.94 3.10
CA CYS A 508 -13.07 6.21 3.94
C CYS A 508 -12.70 6.39 5.42
N LEU A 509 -11.78 5.58 5.96
CA LEU A 509 -11.34 5.66 7.36
C LEU A 509 -10.66 6.98 7.71
N THR A 510 -9.86 7.56 6.80
CA THR A 510 -9.26 8.89 7.01
C THR A 510 -10.32 9.98 7.11
N ALA A 511 -11.35 9.95 6.26
CA ALA A 511 -12.49 10.86 6.32
C ALA A 511 -13.31 10.67 7.62
N ILE A 512 -13.62 9.42 7.99
CA ILE A 512 -14.32 9.09 9.25
C ILE A 512 -13.58 9.69 10.44
N ARG A 513 -12.26 9.49 10.52
CA ARG A 513 -11.43 9.97 11.62
C ARG A 513 -11.44 11.50 11.71
N ALA A 514 -11.31 12.18 10.57
CA ALA A 514 -11.36 13.64 10.49
C ALA A 514 -12.70 14.20 11.00
N LEU A 515 -13.81 13.66 10.47
CA LEU A 515 -15.17 14.05 10.83
C LEU A 515 -15.45 13.82 12.33
N GLN A 516 -15.09 12.65 12.87
CA GLN A 516 -15.25 12.31 14.28
C GLN A 516 -14.47 13.26 15.21
N ARG A 517 -13.22 13.59 14.86
CA ARG A 517 -12.38 14.50 15.64
C ARG A 517 -12.90 15.93 15.58
N TYR A 518 -13.38 16.37 14.41
CA TYR A 518 -14.01 17.67 14.27
C TYR A 518 -15.27 17.80 15.14
N GLN A 519 -16.12 16.76 15.20
CA GLN A 519 -17.28 16.76 16.09
C GLN A 519 -16.92 16.94 17.58
N ARG A 520 -15.75 16.46 18.02
CA ARG A 520 -15.29 16.63 19.41
C ARG A 520 -14.96 18.08 19.74
N LEU A 521 -14.52 18.88 18.75
CA LEU A 521 -14.26 20.31 18.95
C LEU A 521 -15.53 21.05 19.36
N TYR A 522 -16.65 20.78 18.69
CA TYR A 522 -17.94 21.39 19.01
C TYR A 522 -18.49 20.99 20.38
N LYS A 523 -18.21 19.77 20.84
CA LYS A 523 -18.60 19.33 22.19
C LYS A 523 -17.79 20.06 23.26
N ALA A 524 -16.50 20.32 23.01
CA ALA A 524 -15.63 21.03 23.95
C ALA A 524 -15.95 22.54 24.06
N SER A 525 -16.44 23.17 22.98
CA SER A 525 -16.84 24.59 22.98
C SER A 525 -18.18 24.87 23.66
N PHE A 526 -18.97 23.85 24.01
CA PHE A 526 -20.23 24.00 24.76
C PHE A 526 -20.04 23.99 26.28
N PHE A 527 -18.85 23.63 26.77
CA PHE A 527 -18.49 23.59 28.19
C PHE A 527 -17.42 24.65 28.56
N ARG A 528 -17.22 25.63 27.69
CA ARG A 528 -16.55 26.90 27.98
C ARG A 528 -17.54 28.01 27.74
#